data_AF-A0A8F0CHQ3-F1
#
_entry.id   AF-A0A8F0CHQ3-F1
#
_cell.length_a   1.000
_cell.length_b   1.000
_cell.length_c   1.000
_cell.angle_alpha   90.00
_cell.angle_beta   90.00
_cell.angle_gamma   90.00
#
_symmetry.space_group_name_H-M   'P 1'
#
loop_
_entity.id
_entity.type
_entity.pdbx_description
1 polymer ?
#
loop_
_entity_poly.entity_id
_entity_poly.type
_entity_poly.pdbx_seq_one_letter_code
_entity_poly.pdbx_strand_id
1 'polypeptide(L)' 'MATTPIQLHPQTVYLPYVSAVDPSDGEFHQMISSIEQRLLDRVKEALDEAGVAWIDVRTRETNQPTTTSGEGCDDAQ' A
#
# COMPACT_ATOMS: atom_id res chain seq x y z
N MET A 1 -9.78 -31.47 -21.40
CA MET A 1 -9.12 -30.17 -21.63
C MET A 1 -8.61 -29.69 -20.28
N ALA A 2 -7.30 -29.60 -20.08
CA ALA A 2 -6.71 -29.17 -18.82
C ALA A 2 -6.63 -27.63 -18.83
N THR A 3 -7.43 -26.97 -18.00
CA THR A 3 -7.35 -25.53 -17.80
C THR A 3 -6.25 -25.28 -16.78
N THR A 4 -5.07 -24.89 -17.23
CA THR A 4 -4.03 -24.35 -16.34
C THR A 4 -4.62 -23.14 -15.61
N PRO A 5 -4.70 -23.12 -14.27
CA PRO A 5 -5.14 -21.95 -13.56
C PRO A 5 -4.15 -20.83 -13.84
N ILE A 6 -4.64 -19.71 -14.38
CA ILE A 6 -3.85 -18.49 -14.49
C ILE A 6 -3.61 -18.03 -13.05
N GLN A 7 -2.38 -18.16 -12.57
CA GLN A 7 -1.97 -17.59 -11.29
C GLN A 7 -1.89 -16.07 -11.48
N LEU A 8 -3.03 -15.40 -11.30
CA LEU A 8 -3.11 -13.95 -11.23
C LEU A 8 -2.37 -13.52 -9.97
N HIS A 9 -1.10 -13.15 -10.12
CA HIS A 9 -0.39 -12.49 -9.04
C HIS A 9 -1.15 -11.18 -8.75
N PRO A 10 -1.59 -10.93 -7.51
CA PRO A 10 -2.21 -9.66 -7.17
C PRO A 10 -1.21 -8.55 -7.49
N GLN A 11 -1.58 -7.66 -8.42
CA GLN A 11 -0.74 -6.52 -8.77
C GLN A 11 -0.72 -5.59 -7.55
N THR A 12 0.36 -5.66 -6.79
CA THR A 12 0.58 -4.78 -5.65
C THR A 12 1.18 -3.48 -6.15
N VAL A 13 0.53 -2.36 -5.85
CA VAL A 13 0.96 -1.02 -6.27
C VAL A 13 1.78 -0.37 -5.14
N TYR A 14 2.94 0.16 -5.49
CA TYR A 14 3.70 1.02 -4.59
C TYR A 14 3.19 2.44 -4.71
N LEU A 15 2.76 3.03 -3.60
CA LEU A 15 2.28 4.40 -3.60
C LEU A 15 3.42 5.37 -3.95
N PRO A 16 3.11 6.45 -4.69
CA PRO A 16 4.10 7.47 -5.00
C PRO A 16 4.65 8.10 -3.72
N TYR A 17 5.94 8.39 -3.73
CA TYR A 17 6.58 9.05 -2.60
C TYR A 17 6.15 10.52 -2.52
N VAL A 18 5.63 10.92 -1.36
CA VAL A 18 5.28 12.29 -1.02
C VAL A 18 6.01 12.66 0.27
N SER A 19 6.63 13.85 0.31
CA SER A 19 7.34 14.29 1.52
C SER A 19 6.36 14.41 2.70
N ALA A 20 6.86 14.16 3.92
CA ALA A 20 6.10 14.49 5.12
C ALA A 20 5.94 16.02 5.22
N VAL A 21 4.86 16.46 5.86
CA VAL A 21 4.68 17.88 6.20
C VAL A 21 5.63 18.20 7.35
N ASP A 22 6.62 19.05 7.11
CA ASP A 22 7.50 19.56 8.17
C ASP A 22 6.91 20.85 8.75
N PRO A 23 6.57 20.89 10.06
CA PRO A 23 6.05 22.10 10.70
C PRO A 23 7.10 23.24 10.80
N SER A 24 8.37 22.95 10.52
CA SER A 24 9.47 23.92 10.50
C SER A 24 9.62 24.63 9.15
N ASP A 25 8.96 24.13 8.10
CA ASP A 25 8.99 24.72 6.76
C ASP A 25 8.15 26.00 6.69
N GLY A 26 8.37 26.80 5.64
CA GLY A 26 7.51 27.97 5.38
C GLY A 26 6.05 27.57 5.12
N GLU A 27 5.09 28.44 5.49
CA GLU A 27 3.64 28.16 5.40
C GLU A 27 3.20 27.66 4.02
N PHE A 28 3.80 28.20 2.95
CA PHE A 28 3.51 27.77 1.58
C PHE A 28 3.94 26.32 1.30
N HIS A 29 5.12 25.93 1.79
CA HIS A 29 5.61 24.55 1.66
C HIS A 29 4.74 23.58 2.48
N GLN A 30 4.37 23.96 3.70
CA GLN A 30 3.44 23.17 4.52
C GLN A 30 2.09 22.98 3.82
N MET A 31 1.56 24.03 3.19
CA MET A 31 0.31 23.96 2.44
C MET A 31 0.41 22.99 1.26
N ILE A 32 1.48 23.06 0.46
CA ILE A 32 1.69 22.15 -0.67
C ILE A 32 1.79 20.71 -0.18
N SER A 33 2.65 20.43 0.80
CA SER A 33 2.82 19.07 1.32
C SER A 33 1.51 18.54 1.91
N SER A 34 0.72 19.38 2.57
CA SER A 34 -0.60 18.99 3.09
C SER A 34 -1.59 18.61 1.99
N ILE A 35 -1.53 19.27 0.83
CA ILE A 35 -2.36 18.93 -0.34
C ILE A 35 -1.91 17.61 -0.96
N GLU A 36 -0.60 17.41 -1.13
CA GLU A 36 -0.05 16.16 -1.67
C GLU A 36 -0.41 14.96 -0.77
N GLN A 37 -0.37 15.15 0.55
CA GLN A 37 -0.79 14.13 1.52
C GLN A 37 -2.26 13.75 1.33
N ARG A 38 -3.15 14.74 1.24
CA ARG A 38 -4.58 14.50 1.01
C ARG A 38 -4.86 13.82 -0.32
N LEU A 39 -4.07 14.10 -1.35
CA LEU A 39 -4.19 13.41 -2.63
C LEU A 39 -3.78 11.94 -2.49
N LEU A 40 -2.70 11.66 -1.76
CA LEU A 40 -2.23 10.30 -1.50
C LEU A 40 -3.29 9.49 -0.73
N ASP A 41 -3.94 10.08 0.26
CA ASP A 41 -5.02 9.42 1.01
C ASP A 41 -6.21 9.03 0.11
N ARG A 42 -6.58 9.90 -0.84
CA ARG A 42 -7.63 9.58 -1.82
C ARG A 42 -7.22 8.46 -2.77
N VAL A 43 -5.93 8.38 -3.13
CA VAL A 43 -5.43 7.28 -3.94
C VAL A 43 -5.49 5.97 -3.16
N LYS A 44 -5.13 5.97 -1.87
CA LYS A 44 -5.31 4.80 -0.98
C LYS A 44 -6.76 4.33 -0.97
N GLU A 45 -7.70 5.25 -0.71
CA GLU A 45 -9.13 4.96 -0.69
C GLU A 45 -9.63 4.39 -2.03
N ALA A 46 -9.22 4.98 -3.16
CA ALA A 46 -9.60 4.47 -4.48
C ALA A 46 -9.01 3.07 -4.78
N LEU A 47 -7.81 2.78 -4.28
CA LEU A 47 -7.20 1.45 -4.43
C LEU A 47 -7.92 0.42 -3.53
N ASP A 48 -8.30 0.81 -2.32
CA ASP A 48 -9.14 0.01 -1.43
C ASP A 48 -10.51 -0.31 -2.06
N GLU A 49 -11.19 0.70 -2.61
CA GLU A 49 -12.47 0.52 -3.33
C GLU A 49 -12.32 -0.39 -4.56
N ALA A 50 -11.18 -0.30 -5.27
CA ALA A 50 -10.88 -1.14 -6.41
C ALA A 50 -10.41 -2.57 -6.03
N GLY A 51 -10.22 -2.85 -4.73
CA GLY A 51 -9.68 -4.13 -4.25
C GLY A 51 -8.21 -4.37 -4.66
N VAL A 52 -7.47 -3.29 -4.93
CA VAL A 52 -6.06 -3.35 -5.34
C VAL A 52 -5.18 -3.28 -4.10
N ALA A 53 -4.22 -4.20 -4.01
CA ALA A 53 -3.22 -4.21 -2.95
C ALA A 53 -2.28 -3.01 -3.11
N TRP A 54 -2.00 -2.30 -2.02
CA TRP A 54 -1.03 -1.21 -2.05
C TRP A 54 -0.08 -1.22 -0.86
N ILE A 55 1.11 -0.64 -1.08
CA ILE A 55 2.16 -0.43 -0.07
C ILE A 55 2.53 1.04 -0.05
N ASP A 56 2.36 1.69 1.10
CA ASP A 56 2.94 3.01 1.38
C ASP A 56 4.39 2.82 1.80
N VAL A 57 5.33 3.14 0.92
CA VAL A 57 6.77 2.97 1.18
C VAL A 57 7.30 3.87 2.28
N ARG A 58 6.60 4.97 2.59
CA ARG A 58 7.03 5.96 3.58
C ARG A 58 6.62 5.56 4.99
N THR A 59 5.39 5.08 5.16
CA THR A 59 4.87 4.63 6.46
C THR A 59 4.99 3.13 6.69
N ARG A 60 5.27 2.36 5.61
CA ARG A 60 5.19 0.89 5.55
C ARG A 60 3.78 0.34 5.78
N GLU A 61 2.75 1.18 5.63
CA GLU A 61 1.37 0.74 5.67
C GLU A 61 1.01 -0.06 4.43
N THR A 62 0.15 -1.06 4.61
CA THR A 62 -0.38 -1.89 3.52
C THR A 62 -1.88 -2.12 3.77
N ASN A 63 -2.72 -2.14 2.72
CA ASN A 63 -4.14 -2.49 2.94
C ASN A 63 -4.38 -4.00 3.06
N GLN A 64 -3.44 -4.82 2.59
CA GLN A 64 -3.54 -6.26 2.75
C GLN A 64 -3.08 -6.65 4.15
N PRO A 65 -3.79 -7.58 4.82
CA PRO A 65 -3.26 -8.18 6.03
C PRO A 65 -1.90 -8.80 5.69
N THR A 66 -0.88 -8.51 6.50
CA THR A 66 0.40 -9.21 6.42
C THR A 66 0.09 -10.70 6.61
N THR A 67 0.00 -11.45 5.52
CA THR A 67 0.00 -12.91 5.55
C THR A 67 1.39 -13.31 6.01
N THR A 68 1.60 -13.32 7.32
CA THR A 68 2.46 -14.33 7.93
C THR A 68 1.78 -15.66 7.62
N SER A 69 2.05 -16.20 6.45
CA SER A 69 2.00 -17.64 6.23
C SER A 69 3.12 -18.22 7.07
N GLY A 70 2.87 -18.31 8.38
CA GLY A 70 3.56 -19.27 9.24
C GLY A 70 3.07 -20.64 8.82
N GLU A 71 3.64 -21.14 7.72
CA GLU A 71 3.56 -22.53 7.31
C GLU A 71 4.34 -23.34 8.35
N GLY A 72 3.73 -23.51 9.52
CA GLY A 72 4.14 -24.44 10.54
C GLY A 72 3.86 -25.83 9.99
N CYS A 73 4.88 -26.43 9.38
CA CYS A 73 4.90 -27.83 8.98
C CYS A 73 4.57 -28.69 10.20
N ASP A 74 3.37 -29.26 10.20
CA ASP A 74 3.02 -30.43 10.99
C ASP A 74 3.83 -31.59 10.40
N ASP A 75 4.94 -31.92 11.04
CA ASP A 75 5.55 -33.25 10.90
C ASP A 75 5.41 -33.93 12.26
N ALA A 76 4.24 -34.53 12.45
CA ALA A 76 4.10 -35.64 13.37
C ALA A 76 4.86 -36.85 12.79
N GLN A 77 5.93 -37.28 13.46
CA GLN A 77 6.40 -38.66 13.38
C GLN A 77 7.12 -39.12 14.66
#